data_AF-A0A6J4XMT5-F1
#
_entry.id   AF-A0A6J4XMT5-F1
#
_cell.length_a   1.000
_cell.length_b   1.000
_cell.length_c   1.000
_cell.angle_alpha   90.00
_cell.angle_beta   90.00
_cell.angle_gamma   90.00
#
_symmetry.space_group_name_H-M   'P 1'
#
loop_
_entity.id
_entity.type
_entity.pdbx_description
1 polymer ?
#
loop_
_entity_poly.entity_id
_entity_poly.type
_entity_poly.pdbx_seq_one_letter_code
_entity_poly.pdbx_strand_id
1 'polypeptide(L)'
;TGGGGGRVAVYYGDISGFDTANIVAYGGTGRRGRGGAGTVFLKSPAQTYGELIIDNSGISGETPLRSVGSGVITGLTATALTDENADFPVPNSETGALGLIGLELNPNIEQDRTFTIIANTETTITIDASDGDLTEIAQIGDRYVGVYFIDGLTLRGKVSVSTENNIAFAPGGILTVIDSVLEANNILGDDLEIDAVNGTIKLQERPSLDRLSMDNETLMININGPLEVDEITLSNNSSLTFDGLLIANSLTLAEGSSLTHSGATTESISRLELEIETLVIDESSAIDVSG
;
A
#
# COMPACT_ATOMS: atom_id res chain seq x y z
N THR A 1 -24.55 -14.28 5.54
CA THR A 1 -23.40 -13.35 5.60
C THR A 1 -23.87 -12.01 5.08
N GLY A 2 -23.18 -10.91 5.39
CA GLY A 2 -23.41 -9.63 4.72
C GLY A 2 -22.73 -9.64 3.36
N GLY A 3 -23.30 -8.94 2.37
CA GLY A 3 -22.64 -8.73 1.08
C GLY A 3 -21.46 -7.76 1.21
N GLY A 4 -20.46 -7.87 0.34
CA GLY A 4 -19.39 -6.87 0.24
C GLY A 4 -19.88 -5.56 -0.36
N GLY A 5 -19.13 -4.48 -0.13
CA GLY A 5 -19.38 -3.19 -0.75
C GLY A 5 -19.08 -3.20 -2.27
N GLY A 6 -19.66 -2.24 -2.98
CA GLY A 6 -19.44 -2.04 -4.42
C GLY A 6 -18.22 -1.19 -4.75
N ARG A 7 -17.89 -1.04 -6.03
CA ARG A 7 -16.81 -0.16 -6.50
C ARG A 7 -17.41 1.05 -7.20
N VAL A 8 -16.90 2.24 -6.91
CA VAL A 8 -17.28 3.48 -7.59
C VAL A 8 -16.03 4.25 -7.97
N ALA A 9 -16.03 4.77 -9.20
CA ALA A 9 -15.00 5.68 -9.68
C ALA A 9 -15.68 6.97 -10.13
N VAL A 10 -15.22 8.11 -9.61
CA VAL A 10 -15.74 9.44 -9.94
C VAL A 10 -14.60 10.27 -10.53
N TYR A 11 -14.77 10.61 -11.80
CA TYR A 11 -13.91 11.53 -12.52
C TYR A 11 -14.62 12.88 -12.58
N TYR A 12 -14.03 13.94 -12.04
CA TYR A 12 -14.72 15.22 -11.84
C TYR A 12 -13.82 16.41 -12.18
N GLY A 13 -14.42 17.49 -12.70
CA GLY A 13 -13.71 18.76 -12.90
C GLY A 13 -13.70 19.67 -11.66
N ASP A 14 -14.81 19.70 -10.94
CA ASP A 14 -15.02 20.45 -9.69
C ASP A 14 -15.92 19.61 -8.76
N ILE A 15 -15.50 19.50 -7.50
CA ILE A 15 -16.21 18.75 -6.45
C ILE A 15 -16.56 19.63 -5.25
N SER A 16 -16.24 20.93 -5.29
CA SER A 16 -16.39 21.86 -4.15
C SER A 16 -17.81 21.97 -3.60
N GLY A 17 -18.84 21.71 -4.43
CA GLY A 17 -20.24 21.68 -4.05
C GLY A 17 -20.76 20.31 -3.57
N PHE A 18 -19.90 19.29 -3.50
CA PHE A 18 -20.27 17.93 -3.17
C PHE A 18 -19.41 17.39 -2.03
N ASP A 19 -20.06 16.99 -0.95
CA ASP A 19 -19.37 16.34 0.17
C ASP A 19 -19.08 14.87 -0.19
N THR A 20 -17.80 14.58 -0.39
CA THR A 20 -17.28 13.24 -0.77
C THR A 20 -17.58 12.17 0.26
N ALA A 21 -17.88 12.54 1.51
CA ALA A 21 -18.32 11.59 2.53
C ALA A 21 -19.66 10.91 2.18
N ASN A 22 -20.43 11.45 1.22
CA ASN A 22 -21.66 10.83 0.72
C ASN A 22 -21.43 9.73 -0.34
N ILE A 23 -20.20 9.52 -0.80
CA ILE A 23 -19.86 8.38 -1.67
C ILE A 23 -19.47 7.22 -0.77
N VAL A 24 -20.40 6.28 -0.61
CA VAL A 24 -20.25 5.18 0.35
C VAL A 24 -20.16 3.84 -0.37
N ALA A 25 -19.23 3.00 0.09
CA ALA A 25 -19.00 1.65 -0.41
C ALA A 25 -18.94 0.63 0.73
N TYR A 26 -19.74 0.81 1.79
CA TYR A 26 -19.69 -0.05 2.97
C TYR A 26 -20.07 -1.50 2.69
N GLY A 27 -19.47 -2.42 3.45
CA GLY A 27 -19.90 -3.80 3.54
C GLY A 27 -21.19 -3.97 4.36
N GLY A 28 -21.95 -5.01 4.06
CA GLY A 28 -23.18 -5.33 4.77
C GLY A 28 -22.95 -6.01 6.12
N THR A 29 -23.83 -5.75 7.09
CA THR A 29 -23.86 -6.49 8.36
C THR A 29 -24.75 -7.72 8.25
N GLY A 30 -24.19 -8.93 8.29
CA GLY A 30 -24.96 -10.18 8.32
C GLY A 30 -24.78 -10.97 9.60
N ARG A 31 -25.81 -11.73 10.02
CA ARG A 31 -25.80 -12.54 11.26
C ARG A 31 -24.64 -13.55 11.36
N ARG A 32 -24.14 -14.03 10.22
CA ARG A 32 -23.07 -15.05 10.13
C ARG A 32 -21.70 -14.49 9.72
N GLY A 33 -21.58 -13.17 9.55
CA GLY A 33 -20.36 -12.54 9.04
C GLY A 33 -20.67 -11.19 8.40
N ARG A 34 -19.72 -10.27 8.52
CA ARG A 34 -19.74 -8.93 7.94
C ARG A 34 -19.09 -8.97 6.55
N GLY A 35 -19.58 -8.16 5.62
CA GLY A 35 -18.90 -7.94 4.35
C GLY A 35 -17.75 -6.94 4.50
N GLY A 36 -16.73 -7.08 3.67
CA GLY A 36 -15.73 -6.03 3.46
C GLY A 36 -16.34 -4.80 2.80
N ALA A 37 -15.68 -3.66 2.99
CA ALA A 37 -15.96 -2.50 2.18
C ALA A 37 -15.63 -2.80 0.71
N GLY A 38 -16.21 -2.02 -0.18
CA GLY A 38 -15.73 -1.87 -1.55
C GLY A 38 -14.81 -0.67 -1.63
N THR A 39 -14.66 -0.10 -2.83
CA THR A 39 -13.69 0.97 -3.08
C THR A 39 -14.36 2.21 -3.66
N VAL A 40 -13.85 3.37 -3.28
CA VAL A 40 -14.18 4.67 -3.85
C VAL A 40 -12.92 5.25 -4.47
N PHE A 41 -12.93 5.49 -5.77
CA PHE A 41 -11.84 6.13 -6.49
C PHE A 41 -12.26 7.53 -6.95
N LEU A 42 -11.46 8.54 -6.62
CA LEU A 42 -11.71 9.94 -6.94
C LEU A 42 -10.56 10.47 -7.79
N LYS A 43 -10.87 11.07 -8.95
CA LYS A 43 -9.85 11.64 -9.83
C LYS A 43 -10.27 12.97 -10.44
N SER A 44 -9.50 14.00 -10.15
CA SER A 44 -9.55 15.29 -10.85
C SER A 44 -8.54 15.36 -12.02
N PRO A 45 -8.68 16.32 -12.95
CA PRO A 45 -7.67 16.59 -13.97
C PRO A 45 -6.30 17.06 -13.44
N ALA A 46 -6.23 17.54 -12.19
CA ALA A 46 -4.98 17.99 -11.57
C ALA A 46 -4.18 16.83 -10.94
N GLN A 47 -4.84 15.70 -10.72
CA GLN A 47 -4.27 14.49 -10.12
C GLN A 47 -3.70 13.57 -11.20
N THR A 48 -2.52 13.00 -10.97
CA THR A 48 -1.87 12.10 -11.93
C THR A 48 -2.49 10.71 -11.84
N TYR A 49 -2.67 10.17 -10.65
CA TYR A 49 -3.15 8.81 -10.43
C TYR A 49 -4.46 8.71 -9.64
N GLY A 50 -4.92 9.81 -9.03
CA GLY A 50 -6.16 9.86 -8.25
C GLY A 50 -6.03 9.28 -6.85
N GLU A 51 -7.10 9.37 -6.08
CA GLU A 51 -7.17 8.92 -4.68
C GLU A 51 -8.05 7.67 -4.56
N LEU A 52 -7.60 6.70 -3.77
CA LEU A 52 -8.37 5.51 -3.42
C LEU A 52 -8.80 5.59 -1.95
N ILE A 53 -10.09 5.47 -1.70
CA ILE A 53 -10.69 5.51 -0.36
C ILE A 53 -11.40 4.20 -0.09
N ILE A 54 -11.06 3.56 1.03
CA ILE A 54 -11.74 2.38 1.56
C ILE A 54 -12.20 2.70 2.99
N ASP A 55 -13.51 2.71 3.17
CA ASP A 55 -14.17 3.01 4.42
C ASP A 55 -15.22 1.94 4.68
N ASN A 56 -15.24 1.32 5.86
CA ASN A 56 -16.27 0.37 6.27
C ASN A 56 -17.13 0.85 7.45
N SER A 57 -17.13 2.15 7.73
CA SER A 57 -18.00 2.78 8.74
C SER A 57 -17.93 2.12 10.12
N GLY A 58 -16.73 1.69 10.54
CA GLY A 58 -16.48 1.04 11.82
C GLY A 58 -16.80 -0.45 11.86
N ILE A 59 -17.13 -1.05 10.72
CA ILE A 59 -17.38 -2.49 10.58
C ILE A 59 -16.07 -3.16 10.19
N SER A 60 -15.56 -4.06 11.04
CA SER A 60 -14.43 -4.90 10.63
C SER A 60 -14.79 -5.77 9.43
N GLY A 61 -13.98 -5.69 8.38
CA GLY A 61 -14.12 -6.46 7.16
C GLY A 61 -12.87 -6.37 6.28
N GLU A 62 -12.61 -7.46 5.55
CA GLU A 62 -11.48 -7.56 4.63
C GLU A 62 -11.87 -7.04 3.24
N THR A 63 -10.99 -6.26 2.64
CA THR A 63 -11.13 -5.73 1.28
C THR A 63 -9.88 -6.10 0.48
N PRO A 64 -9.78 -7.35 -0.02
CA PRO A 64 -8.69 -7.72 -0.92
C PRO A 64 -8.78 -6.88 -2.19
N LEU A 65 -7.70 -6.15 -2.49
CA LEU A 65 -7.55 -5.52 -3.78
C LEU A 65 -7.10 -6.58 -4.77
N ARG A 66 -7.54 -6.42 -6.02
CA ARG A 66 -7.08 -7.26 -7.10
C ARG A 66 -5.56 -7.13 -7.22
N SER A 67 -4.81 -8.22 -7.23
CA SER A 67 -3.37 -8.18 -7.41
C SER A 67 -2.95 -8.92 -8.67
N VAL A 68 -1.86 -8.44 -9.28
CA VAL A 68 -1.03 -9.25 -10.17
C VAL A 68 -0.14 -10.17 -9.31
N GLY A 69 0.28 -9.68 -8.14
CA GLY A 69 1.23 -10.35 -7.27
C GLY A 69 2.66 -10.17 -7.73
N SER A 70 3.54 -11.06 -7.27
CA SER A 70 4.92 -11.18 -7.76
C SER A 70 5.19 -12.61 -8.19
N GLY A 71 6.15 -12.78 -9.10
CA GLY A 71 6.51 -14.10 -9.64
C GLY A 71 7.79 -14.07 -10.44
N VAL A 72 8.05 -15.14 -11.18
CA VAL A 72 9.26 -15.29 -12.00
C VAL A 72 8.87 -15.54 -13.45
N ILE A 73 9.47 -14.79 -14.37
CA ILE A 73 9.19 -14.93 -15.79
C ILE A 73 9.68 -16.28 -16.30
N THR A 74 8.78 -17.11 -16.84
CA THR A 74 9.11 -18.38 -17.52
C THR A 74 9.04 -18.27 -19.05
N GLY A 75 8.34 -17.25 -19.58
CA GLY A 75 8.30 -16.95 -21.01
C GLY A 75 8.14 -15.45 -21.25
N LEU A 76 8.79 -14.91 -22.28
CA LEU A 76 8.74 -13.49 -22.58
C LEU A 76 8.74 -13.22 -24.08
N THR A 77 7.88 -12.32 -24.51
CA THR A 77 7.87 -11.69 -25.83
C THR A 77 7.77 -10.18 -25.66
N ALA A 78 7.82 -9.41 -26.75
CA ALA A 78 7.71 -7.96 -26.68
C ALA A 78 6.47 -7.45 -25.93
N THR A 79 5.35 -8.18 -25.97
CA THR A 79 4.07 -7.73 -25.40
C THR A 79 3.42 -8.75 -24.47
N ALA A 80 4.10 -9.85 -24.15
CA ALA A 80 3.55 -10.87 -23.27
C ALA A 80 4.60 -11.44 -22.32
N LEU A 81 4.21 -11.54 -21.04
CA LEU A 81 4.96 -12.17 -19.94
C LEU A 81 4.18 -13.41 -19.50
N THR A 82 4.86 -14.55 -19.44
CA THR A 82 4.32 -15.82 -18.95
C THR A 82 5.03 -16.23 -17.66
N ASP A 83 4.25 -16.64 -16.66
CA ASP A 83 4.67 -17.41 -15.49
C ASP A 83 3.83 -18.69 -15.45
N GLU A 84 4.46 -19.83 -15.76
CA GLU A 84 3.79 -21.14 -15.81
C GLU A 84 3.28 -21.62 -14.45
N ASN A 85 3.72 -21.02 -13.34
CA ASN A 85 3.28 -21.36 -11.99
C ASN A 85 2.24 -20.38 -11.43
N ALA A 86 1.92 -19.30 -12.17
CA ALA A 86 0.92 -18.34 -11.75
C ALA A 86 -0.52 -18.89 -11.88
N ASP A 87 -1.43 -18.32 -11.09
CA ASP A 87 -2.88 -18.55 -11.15
C ASP A 87 -3.59 -17.18 -11.13
N PHE A 88 -3.36 -16.41 -12.20
CA PHE A 88 -3.90 -15.06 -12.31
C PHE A 88 -5.42 -15.05 -12.44
N PRO A 89 -6.13 -14.09 -11.81
CA PRO A 89 -7.56 -13.94 -12.00
C PRO A 89 -7.87 -13.62 -13.47
N VAL A 90 -8.73 -14.43 -14.11
CA VAL A 90 -9.04 -14.31 -15.54
C VAL A 90 -10.22 -13.34 -15.77
N PRO A 91 -10.19 -12.51 -16.84
CA PRO A 91 -11.33 -11.69 -17.22
C PRO A 91 -12.55 -12.54 -17.62
N ASN A 92 -13.74 -12.11 -17.22
CA ASN A 92 -15.01 -12.75 -17.58
C ASN A 92 -16.06 -11.68 -17.91
N SER A 93 -16.46 -11.62 -19.18
CA SER A 93 -17.43 -10.64 -19.68
C SER A 93 -18.87 -10.89 -19.23
N GLU A 94 -19.23 -12.12 -18.84
CA GLU A 94 -20.56 -12.45 -18.32
C GLU A 94 -20.76 -11.93 -16.90
N THR A 95 -19.70 -11.96 -16.09
CA THR A 95 -19.72 -11.48 -14.69
C THR A 95 -19.18 -10.05 -14.54
N GLY A 96 -18.53 -9.51 -15.58
CA GLY A 96 -17.83 -8.23 -15.52
C GLY A 96 -16.51 -8.29 -14.74
N ALA A 97 -15.96 -9.48 -14.49
CA ALA A 97 -14.64 -9.63 -13.89
C ALA A 97 -13.59 -9.13 -14.88
N LEU A 98 -12.71 -8.23 -14.44
CA LEU A 98 -11.71 -7.60 -15.30
C LEU A 98 -10.42 -8.43 -15.44
N GLY A 99 -10.30 -9.57 -14.74
CA GLY A 99 -9.01 -10.23 -14.56
C GLY A 99 -7.99 -9.21 -14.07
N LEU A 100 -6.82 -9.09 -14.69
CA LEU A 100 -5.77 -8.10 -14.39
C LEU A 100 -5.82 -6.82 -15.25
N ILE A 101 -6.81 -6.68 -16.14
CA ILE A 101 -6.90 -5.56 -17.09
C ILE A 101 -6.92 -4.20 -16.37
N GLY A 102 -6.08 -3.27 -16.82
CA GLY A 102 -5.92 -1.92 -16.29
C GLY A 102 -5.08 -1.81 -15.02
N LEU A 103 -4.42 -2.89 -14.57
CA LEU A 103 -3.34 -2.80 -13.59
C LEU A 103 -2.01 -2.58 -14.28
N GLU A 104 -1.02 -2.13 -13.51
CA GLU A 104 0.35 -1.95 -13.97
C GLU A 104 1.22 -3.16 -13.59
N LEU A 105 2.11 -3.52 -14.50
CA LEU A 105 3.11 -4.56 -14.35
C LEU A 105 4.51 -3.93 -14.38
N ASN A 106 5.31 -4.15 -13.34
CA ASN A 106 6.75 -4.04 -13.42
C ASN A 106 7.32 -5.43 -13.80
N PRO A 107 7.88 -5.62 -15.00
CA PRO A 107 8.37 -6.92 -15.45
C PRO A 107 9.74 -7.29 -14.86
N ASN A 108 10.46 -6.34 -14.24
CA ASN A 108 11.76 -6.56 -13.65
C ASN A 108 11.96 -5.62 -12.46
N ILE A 109 11.93 -6.16 -11.24
CA ILE A 109 12.02 -5.38 -10.00
C ILE A 109 13.35 -4.62 -9.80
N GLU A 110 14.37 -4.87 -10.62
CA GLU A 110 15.66 -4.15 -10.57
C GLU A 110 15.59 -2.77 -11.27
N GLN A 111 14.40 -2.37 -11.73
CA GLN A 111 14.12 -1.10 -12.39
C GLN A 111 12.64 -0.71 -12.18
N ASP A 112 12.26 0.54 -12.47
CA ASP A 112 10.95 1.09 -12.08
C ASP A 112 9.92 1.25 -13.21
N ARG A 113 10.27 0.92 -14.46
CA ARG A 113 9.39 1.04 -15.62
C ARG A 113 8.27 0.00 -15.55
N THR A 114 7.03 0.47 -15.75
CA THR A 114 5.82 -0.37 -15.76
C THR A 114 5.13 -0.36 -17.11
N PHE A 115 4.18 -1.28 -17.27
CA PHE A 115 3.34 -1.42 -18.44
C PHE A 115 1.88 -1.68 -18.04
N THR A 116 0.97 -1.05 -18.78
CA THR A 116 -0.47 -1.26 -18.63
C THR A 116 -0.85 -2.66 -19.10
N ILE A 117 -1.57 -3.41 -18.26
CA ILE A 117 -2.11 -4.72 -18.64
C ILE A 117 -3.40 -4.56 -19.44
N ILE A 118 -3.47 -5.13 -20.64
CA ILE A 118 -4.66 -5.08 -21.49
C ILE A 118 -5.43 -6.40 -21.57
N ALA A 119 -4.78 -7.51 -21.24
CA ALA A 119 -5.39 -8.84 -21.15
C ALA A 119 -4.54 -9.78 -20.30
N ASN A 120 -5.16 -10.84 -19.78
CA ASN A 120 -4.43 -11.94 -19.17
C ASN A 120 -5.18 -13.27 -19.30
N THR A 121 -4.44 -14.37 -19.27
CA THR A 121 -4.91 -15.71 -18.94
C THR A 121 -4.51 -16.04 -17.49
N GLU A 122 -4.69 -17.28 -17.04
CA GLU A 122 -4.22 -17.77 -15.73
C GLU A 122 -2.69 -17.65 -15.58
N THR A 123 -1.92 -17.71 -16.68
CA THR A 123 -0.45 -17.78 -16.62
C THR A 123 0.26 -16.74 -17.49
N THR A 124 -0.47 -15.95 -18.28
CA THR A 124 0.13 -15.00 -19.22
C THR A 124 -0.53 -13.63 -19.11
N ILE A 125 0.29 -12.60 -18.98
CA ILE A 125 -0.10 -11.19 -19.01
C ILE A 125 0.24 -10.64 -20.39
N THR A 126 -0.67 -9.88 -20.99
CA THR A 126 -0.45 -9.11 -22.22
C THR A 126 -0.51 -7.62 -21.90
N ILE A 127 0.52 -6.88 -22.30
CA ILE A 127 0.67 -5.44 -22.04
C ILE A 127 0.26 -4.57 -23.22
N ASP A 128 0.03 -3.28 -22.99
CA ASP A 128 -0.16 -2.30 -24.05
C ASP A 128 1.17 -2.01 -24.75
N ALA A 129 1.25 -2.29 -26.05
CA ALA A 129 2.44 -2.08 -26.85
C ALA A 129 2.81 -0.58 -27.00
N SER A 130 1.93 0.35 -26.61
CA SER A 130 2.28 1.78 -26.54
C SER A 130 3.31 2.09 -25.46
N ASP A 131 3.36 1.27 -24.41
CA ASP A 131 4.21 1.51 -23.23
C ASP A 131 5.65 1.04 -23.48
N GLY A 132 5.83 0.17 -24.48
CA GLY A 132 7.13 -0.26 -25.00
C GLY A 132 7.21 -1.75 -25.29
N ASP A 133 8.44 -2.26 -25.32
CA ASP A 133 8.77 -3.67 -25.54
C ASP A 133 9.35 -4.27 -24.24
N LEU A 134 8.70 -5.30 -23.71
CA LEU A 134 9.11 -5.98 -22.47
C LEU A 134 10.55 -6.54 -22.55
N THR A 135 10.98 -7.00 -23.73
CA THR A 135 12.29 -7.64 -23.92
C THR A 135 13.45 -6.64 -23.87
N GLU A 136 13.17 -5.34 -23.88
CA GLU A 136 14.19 -4.31 -23.70
C GLU A 136 14.65 -4.18 -22.24
N ILE A 137 13.80 -4.56 -21.28
CA ILE A 137 14.04 -4.31 -19.84
C ILE A 137 13.89 -5.54 -18.94
N ALA A 138 13.39 -6.65 -19.47
CA ALA A 138 13.20 -7.89 -18.74
C ALA A 138 13.64 -9.10 -19.59
N GLN A 139 13.94 -10.20 -18.91
CA GLN A 139 14.25 -11.49 -19.51
C GLN A 139 13.65 -12.65 -18.70
N ILE A 140 13.66 -13.86 -19.29
CA ILE A 140 13.25 -15.07 -18.58
C ILE A 140 14.14 -15.28 -17.35
N GLY A 141 13.52 -15.53 -16.20
CA GLY A 141 14.17 -15.67 -14.90
C GLY A 141 14.15 -14.41 -14.03
N ASP A 142 13.80 -13.24 -14.58
CA ASP A 142 13.63 -12.02 -13.78
C ASP A 142 12.38 -12.12 -12.90
N ARG A 143 12.40 -11.42 -11.77
CA ARG A 143 11.24 -11.26 -10.88
C ARG A 143 10.38 -10.09 -11.37
N TYR A 144 9.07 -10.31 -11.48
CA TYR A 144 8.09 -9.27 -11.79
C TYR A 144 7.20 -8.98 -10.57
N VAL A 145 6.54 -7.83 -10.58
CA VAL A 145 5.54 -7.46 -9.57
C VAL A 145 4.46 -6.56 -10.16
N GLY A 146 3.23 -6.66 -9.67
CA GLY A 146 2.18 -5.69 -9.95
C GLY A 146 2.37 -4.39 -9.19
N VAL A 147 1.92 -3.28 -9.77
CA VAL A 147 2.03 -1.96 -9.14
C VAL A 147 0.67 -1.26 -9.16
N TYR A 148 0.34 -0.59 -8.06
CA TYR A 148 -0.71 0.41 -8.01
C TYR A 148 -0.06 1.79 -7.96
N PHE A 149 -0.33 2.66 -8.94
CA PHE A 149 -0.01 4.08 -8.80
C PHE A 149 -1.22 4.82 -8.27
N ILE A 150 -0.99 5.64 -7.25
CA ILE A 150 -2.01 6.45 -6.60
C ILE A 150 -1.41 7.78 -6.12
N ASP A 151 -2.21 8.83 -6.08
CA ASP A 151 -1.82 10.08 -5.43
C ASP A 151 -2.09 10.01 -3.92
N GLY A 152 -3.10 9.24 -3.50
CA GLY A 152 -3.40 9.03 -2.08
C GLY A 152 -4.22 7.77 -1.81
N LEU A 153 -4.05 7.23 -0.60
CA LEU A 153 -4.79 6.06 -0.10
C LEU A 153 -5.35 6.37 1.28
N THR A 154 -6.67 6.33 1.40
CA THR A 154 -7.36 6.52 2.69
C THR A 154 -8.01 5.22 3.13
N LEU A 155 -7.54 4.67 4.25
CA LEU A 155 -8.10 3.50 4.92
C LEU A 155 -8.72 3.93 6.25
N ARG A 156 -10.03 3.70 6.41
CA ARG A 156 -10.71 4.03 7.67
C ARG A 156 -11.87 3.11 8.00
N GLY A 157 -12.38 3.25 9.23
CA GLY A 157 -13.59 2.56 9.63
C GLY A 157 -13.40 1.05 9.80
N LYS A 158 -12.23 0.62 10.31
CA LYS A 158 -11.88 -0.77 10.62
C LYS A 158 -11.72 -1.68 9.42
N VAL A 159 -11.17 -1.14 8.32
CA VAL A 159 -10.89 -1.94 7.13
C VAL A 159 -9.59 -2.71 7.31
N SER A 160 -9.56 -3.92 6.77
CA SER A 160 -8.31 -4.67 6.52
C SER A 160 -8.16 -4.78 5.01
N VAL A 161 -7.25 -4.01 4.42
CA VAL A 161 -6.99 -4.02 2.98
C VAL A 161 -5.76 -4.86 2.72
N SER A 162 -5.83 -5.77 1.74
CA SER A 162 -4.70 -6.60 1.35
C SER A 162 -4.45 -6.52 -0.16
N THR A 163 -3.19 -6.48 -0.54
CA THR A 163 -2.74 -6.57 -1.94
C THR A 163 -1.37 -7.24 -1.99
N GLU A 164 -1.14 -8.05 -3.01
CA GLU A 164 0.19 -8.62 -3.30
C GLU A 164 0.99 -7.74 -4.27
N ASN A 165 0.46 -6.57 -4.64
CA ASN A 165 1.16 -5.59 -5.46
C ASN A 165 1.96 -4.61 -4.60
N ASN A 166 2.93 -3.95 -5.22
CA ASN A 166 3.48 -2.71 -4.71
C ASN A 166 2.44 -1.60 -4.80
N ILE A 167 2.50 -0.65 -3.86
CA ILE A 167 1.75 0.60 -3.91
C ILE A 167 2.76 1.73 -4.07
N ALA A 168 2.74 2.38 -5.23
CA ALA A 168 3.57 3.52 -5.56
C ALA A 168 2.76 4.81 -5.43
N PHE A 169 3.20 5.69 -4.54
CA PHE A 169 2.62 7.01 -4.37
C PHE A 169 3.29 8.02 -5.31
N ALA A 170 2.50 8.93 -5.86
CA ALA A 170 3.06 10.12 -6.50
C ALA A 170 3.90 10.94 -5.50
N PRO A 171 4.88 11.74 -5.96
CA PRO A 171 5.64 12.61 -5.08
C PRO A 171 4.73 13.50 -4.23
N GLY A 172 4.92 13.48 -2.90
CA GLY A 172 4.06 14.18 -1.94
C GLY A 172 2.66 13.56 -1.77
N GLY A 173 2.50 12.28 -2.13
CA GLY A 173 1.29 11.52 -1.89
C GLY A 173 1.03 11.29 -0.40
N ILE A 174 -0.21 10.90 -0.07
CA ILE A 174 -0.66 10.75 1.32
C ILE A 174 -1.23 9.34 1.54
N LEU A 175 -0.74 8.66 2.57
CA LEU A 175 -1.30 7.41 3.07
C LEU A 175 -1.98 7.64 4.42
N THR A 176 -3.30 7.61 4.45
CA THR A 176 -4.09 7.69 5.68
C THR A 176 -4.53 6.31 6.17
N VAL A 177 -4.23 5.93 7.41
CA VAL A 177 -4.60 4.64 8.01
C VAL A 177 -5.20 4.82 9.41
N ILE A 178 -6.54 4.87 9.50
CA ILE A 178 -7.29 5.15 10.74
C ILE A 178 -8.05 3.91 11.21
N ASP A 179 -7.71 3.40 12.41
CA ASP A 179 -8.24 2.18 13.02
C ASP A 179 -8.25 0.98 12.05
N SER A 180 -7.29 0.93 11.13
CA SER A 180 -7.32 0.07 9.95
C SER A 180 -5.98 -0.59 9.67
N VAL A 181 -5.98 -1.60 8.81
CA VAL A 181 -4.80 -2.38 8.45
C VAL A 181 -4.59 -2.32 6.94
N LEU A 182 -3.36 -1.99 6.54
CA LEU A 182 -2.86 -2.17 5.18
C LEU A 182 -1.88 -3.34 5.15
N GLU A 183 -2.13 -4.32 4.30
CA GLU A 183 -1.19 -5.38 3.96
C GLU A 183 -0.84 -5.24 2.47
N ALA A 184 0.43 -4.98 2.16
CA ALA A 184 0.90 -4.79 0.78
C ALA A 184 2.19 -5.59 0.54
N ASN A 185 2.57 -5.78 -0.73
CA ASN A 185 3.89 -6.32 -1.02
C ASN A 185 4.96 -5.31 -0.62
N ASN A 186 4.84 -4.08 -1.14
CA ASN A 186 5.73 -2.97 -0.81
C ASN A 186 5.01 -1.62 -0.90
N ILE A 187 5.58 -0.59 -0.27
CA ILE A 187 5.21 0.82 -0.48
C ILE A 187 6.42 1.55 -1.05
N LEU A 188 6.19 2.30 -2.12
CA LEU A 188 7.17 3.12 -2.82
C LEU A 188 6.63 4.55 -2.86
N GLY A 189 7.49 5.55 -2.68
CA GLY A 189 7.08 6.94 -2.84
C GLY A 189 8.11 7.93 -2.35
N ASP A 190 8.23 9.02 -3.12
CA ASP A 190 9.05 10.17 -2.78
C ASP A 190 8.21 11.12 -1.92
N ASP A 191 8.79 11.64 -0.84
CA ASP A 191 8.11 12.60 0.06
C ASP A 191 6.75 12.10 0.63
N LEU A 192 6.58 10.79 0.84
CA LEU A 192 5.32 10.21 1.35
C LEU A 192 4.95 10.76 2.75
N GLU A 193 3.73 11.29 2.86
CA GLU A 193 3.12 11.62 4.14
C GLU A 193 2.26 10.44 4.62
N ILE A 194 2.42 10.04 5.88
CA ILE A 194 1.57 9.02 6.50
C ILE A 194 0.74 9.72 7.57
N ASP A 195 -0.58 9.56 7.52
CA ASP A 195 -1.54 10.00 8.55
C ASP A 195 -2.18 8.77 9.20
N ALA A 196 -1.68 8.35 10.35
CA ALA A 196 -2.13 7.14 11.02
C ALA A 196 -2.72 7.39 12.41
N VAL A 197 -3.94 6.92 12.64
CA VAL A 197 -4.55 6.92 13.98
C VAL A 197 -4.91 5.48 14.33
N ASN A 198 -4.11 4.85 15.20
CA ASN A 198 -4.19 3.41 15.49
C ASN A 198 -4.10 2.55 14.23
N GLY A 199 -3.28 2.96 13.27
CA GLY A 199 -3.08 2.28 12.00
C GLY A 199 -2.05 1.16 12.09
N THR A 200 -2.15 0.17 11.21
CA THR A 200 -1.11 -0.85 11.04
C THR A 200 -0.78 -1.01 9.55
N ILE A 201 0.51 -0.93 9.21
CA ILE A 201 1.03 -1.23 7.88
C ILE A 201 1.86 -2.51 7.97
N LYS A 202 1.59 -3.47 7.08
CA LYS A 202 2.35 -4.70 6.95
C LYS A 202 2.88 -4.83 5.54
N LEU A 203 4.19 -5.00 5.40
CA LEU A 203 4.85 -5.17 4.10
C LEU A 203 5.60 -6.51 4.04
N GLN A 204 5.55 -7.13 2.86
CA GLN A 204 6.27 -8.38 2.60
C GLN A 204 7.72 -8.13 2.21
N GLU A 205 7.95 -7.10 1.42
CA GLU A 205 9.25 -6.65 0.93
C GLU A 205 9.63 -5.32 1.59
N ARG A 206 10.89 -4.91 1.43
CA ARG A 206 11.45 -3.72 2.06
C ARG A 206 10.96 -2.44 1.38
N PRO A 207 10.36 -1.49 2.11
CA PRO A 207 10.05 -0.18 1.55
C PRO A 207 11.33 0.60 1.29
N SER A 208 11.27 1.44 0.27
CA SER A 208 12.22 2.52 0.02
C SER A 208 11.42 3.80 0.00
N LEU A 209 11.64 4.63 1.01
CA LEU A 209 10.93 5.88 1.22
C LEU A 209 11.94 7.00 1.43
N ASP A 210 11.74 8.14 0.79
CA ASP A 210 12.58 9.30 1.06
C ASP A 210 12.24 9.92 2.42
N ARG A 211 10.96 9.95 2.76
CA ARG A 211 10.50 10.57 4.01
C ARG A 211 9.34 9.81 4.62
N LEU A 212 9.33 9.77 5.95
CA LEU A 212 8.20 9.40 6.79
C LEU A 212 7.97 10.52 7.81
N SER A 213 6.84 11.21 7.69
CA SER A 213 6.42 12.24 8.66
C SER A 213 5.15 11.80 9.36
N MET A 214 5.07 12.01 10.67
CA MET A 214 3.89 11.74 11.50
C MET A 214 3.60 12.95 12.41
N ASP A 215 2.33 13.37 12.49
CA ASP A 215 1.89 14.52 13.28
C ASP A 215 0.65 14.18 14.14
N ASN A 216 0.84 13.96 15.44
CA ASN A 216 -0.20 13.51 16.38
C ASN A 216 -0.85 12.16 16.00
N GLU A 217 0.01 11.18 15.73
CA GLU A 217 -0.38 9.92 15.13
C GLU A 217 0.10 8.68 15.90
N THR A 218 -0.53 7.54 15.66
CA THR A 218 -0.05 6.24 16.14
C THR A 218 -0.01 5.23 15.01
N LEU A 219 1.18 4.69 14.76
CA LEU A 219 1.43 3.76 13.67
C LEU A 219 2.23 2.56 14.15
N MET A 220 1.83 1.39 13.69
CA MET A 220 2.65 0.17 13.73
C MET A 220 3.07 -0.20 12.31
N ILE A 221 4.37 -0.40 12.11
CA ILE A 221 4.93 -0.91 10.85
C ILE A 221 5.50 -2.30 11.10
N ASN A 222 5.04 -3.29 10.33
CA ASN A 222 5.52 -4.66 10.36
C ASN A 222 6.12 -5.02 9.00
N ILE A 223 7.43 -5.25 8.92
CA ILE A 223 8.12 -5.56 7.67
C ILE A 223 8.98 -6.81 7.90
N ASN A 224 9.04 -7.68 6.89
CA ASN A 224 9.99 -8.79 6.90
C ASN A 224 11.39 -8.34 6.43
N GLY A 225 12.05 -7.50 7.23
CA GLY A 225 13.34 -6.90 6.86
C GLY A 225 13.60 -5.56 7.55
N PRO A 226 14.66 -4.84 7.17
CA PRO A 226 14.88 -3.49 7.63
C PRO A 226 13.82 -2.53 7.07
N LEU A 227 13.53 -1.49 7.84
CA LEU A 227 12.84 -0.28 7.38
C LEU A 227 13.91 0.72 6.96
N GLU A 228 14.02 0.99 5.66
CA GLU A 228 14.97 1.95 5.09
C GLU A 228 14.22 3.23 4.68
N VAL A 229 14.52 4.35 5.35
CA VAL A 229 13.89 5.65 5.11
C VAL A 229 14.94 6.75 5.21
N ASP A 230 15.05 7.67 4.25
CA ASP A 230 16.08 8.72 4.34
C ASP A 230 15.83 9.67 5.53
N GLU A 231 14.60 10.16 5.71
CA GLU A 231 14.21 11.06 6.80
C GLU A 231 12.95 10.59 7.54
N ILE A 232 13.05 10.45 8.87
CA ILE A 232 11.91 10.17 9.74
C ILE A 232 11.69 11.34 10.70
N THR A 233 10.47 11.90 10.72
CA THR A 233 10.07 12.95 11.66
C THR A 233 8.78 12.56 12.39
N LEU A 234 8.85 12.46 13.72
CA LEU A 234 7.69 12.25 14.59
C LEU A 234 7.44 13.53 15.40
N SER A 235 6.24 14.09 15.32
CA SER A 235 5.84 15.34 15.97
C SER A 235 4.48 15.25 16.68
N ASN A 236 4.20 16.21 17.57
CA ASN A 236 2.96 16.34 18.34
C ASN A 236 2.41 15.06 18.99
N ASN A 237 3.18 14.39 19.86
CA ASN A 237 2.80 13.14 20.54
C ASN A 237 2.61 11.95 19.59
N SER A 238 3.35 11.91 18.47
CA SER A 238 3.34 10.77 17.57
C SER A 238 4.04 9.55 18.17
N SER A 239 3.51 8.35 17.92
CA SER A 239 4.06 7.09 18.41
C SER A 239 4.25 6.10 17.26
N LEU A 240 5.51 5.79 16.92
CA LEU A 240 5.86 4.76 15.96
C LEU A 240 6.26 3.46 16.67
N THR A 241 5.60 2.35 16.35
CA THR A 241 5.98 1.00 16.79
C THR A 241 6.60 0.24 15.62
N PHE A 242 7.85 -0.19 15.78
CA PHE A 242 8.55 -1.00 14.77
C PHE A 242 9.41 -2.08 15.43
N ASP A 243 9.31 -3.30 14.92
CA ASP A 243 10.09 -4.46 15.36
C ASP A 243 11.14 -4.80 14.29
N GLY A 244 12.42 -4.46 14.51
CA GLY A 244 13.49 -4.79 13.58
C GLY A 244 14.63 -3.79 13.52
N LEU A 245 15.29 -3.75 12.37
CA LEU A 245 16.36 -2.81 12.02
C LEU A 245 15.77 -1.61 11.29
N LEU A 246 15.93 -0.41 11.82
CA LEU A 246 15.54 0.85 11.19
C LEU A 246 16.82 1.57 10.76
N ILE A 247 16.90 1.87 9.46
CA ILE A 247 18.02 2.56 8.82
C ILE A 247 17.52 3.91 8.32
N ALA A 248 18.15 5.00 8.76
CA ALA A 248 17.82 6.33 8.26
C ALA A 248 18.99 7.32 8.27
N ASN A 249 18.99 8.27 7.34
CA ASN A 249 19.95 9.38 7.38
C ASN A 249 19.60 10.34 8.52
N SER A 250 18.30 10.54 8.79
CA SER A 250 17.84 11.34 9.91
C SER A 250 16.63 10.77 10.61
N LEU A 251 16.65 10.83 11.95
CA LEU A 251 15.51 10.53 12.81
C LEU A 251 15.32 11.69 13.79
N THR A 252 14.15 12.33 13.72
CA THR A 252 13.74 13.43 14.59
C THR A 252 12.51 13.02 15.40
N LEU A 253 12.61 13.10 16.73
CA LEU A 253 11.49 12.95 17.66
C LEU A 253 11.26 14.28 18.39
N ALA A 254 10.09 14.88 18.19
CA ALA A 254 9.72 16.17 18.74
C ALA A 254 8.34 16.16 19.39
N GLU A 255 8.10 17.12 20.29
CA GLU A 255 6.80 17.48 20.85
C GLU A 255 6.06 16.31 21.49
N GLY A 256 6.74 15.53 22.33
CA GLY A 256 6.16 14.43 23.10
C GLY A 256 6.12 13.09 22.36
N SER A 257 6.83 12.96 21.25
CA SER A 257 6.77 11.78 20.39
C SER A 257 7.60 10.61 20.89
N SER A 258 7.22 9.39 20.51
CA SER A 258 7.91 8.16 20.90
C SER A 258 8.20 7.22 19.72
N LEU A 259 9.36 6.57 19.79
CA LEU A 259 9.70 5.40 18.99
C LEU A 259 9.81 4.20 19.92
N THR A 260 9.11 3.11 19.60
CA THR A 260 9.05 1.90 20.43
C THR A 260 9.04 0.62 19.57
N HIS A 261 9.03 -0.53 20.23
CA HIS A 261 8.83 -1.84 19.62
C HIS A 261 7.68 -2.56 20.33
N SER A 262 7.15 -3.62 19.72
CA SER A 262 6.04 -4.38 20.32
C SER A 262 6.46 -5.02 21.64
N GLY A 263 5.52 -5.24 22.55
CA GLY A 263 5.79 -5.98 23.79
C GLY A 263 6.18 -7.43 23.53
N ALA A 264 7.15 -7.96 24.28
CA ALA A 264 7.52 -9.37 24.19
C ALA A 264 6.35 -10.28 24.61
N THR A 265 6.19 -11.42 23.92
CA THR A 265 5.24 -12.46 24.29
C THR A 265 5.97 -13.71 24.78
N THR A 266 5.23 -14.74 25.18
CA THR A 266 5.83 -16.05 25.53
C THR A 266 6.44 -16.77 24.33
N GLU A 267 6.11 -16.34 23.11
CA GLU A 267 6.49 -16.99 21.85
C GLU A 267 7.35 -16.10 20.94
N SER A 268 7.37 -14.78 21.19
CA SER A 268 8.08 -13.81 20.37
C SER A 268 8.88 -12.83 21.22
N ILE A 269 10.09 -12.53 20.75
CA ILE A 269 10.92 -11.43 21.24
C ILE A 269 10.84 -10.31 20.20
N SER A 270 10.52 -9.11 20.66
CA SER A 270 10.61 -7.89 19.86
C SER A 270 11.92 -7.18 20.14
N ARG A 271 12.48 -6.53 19.11
CA ARG A 271 13.71 -5.76 19.21
C ARG A 271 13.59 -4.51 18.35
N LEU A 272 14.24 -3.43 18.80
CA LEU A 272 14.49 -2.23 18.02
C LEU A 272 16.00 -2.06 17.86
N GLU A 273 16.46 -2.02 16.62
CA GLU A 273 17.85 -1.79 16.23
C GLU A 273 17.89 -0.57 15.31
N LEU A 274 18.78 0.38 15.57
CA LEU A 274 18.82 1.68 14.88
C LEU A 274 20.19 1.90 14.23
N GLU A 275 20.20 2.13 12.92
CA GLU A 275 21.35 2.63 12.15
C GLU A 275 21.02 4.02 11.63
N ILE A 276 21.38 5.06 12.40
CA ILE A 276 20.99 6.45 12.13
C ILE A 276 22.22 7.34 12.01
N GLU A 277 22.30 8.11 10.92
CA GLU A 277 23.38 9.09 10.77
C GLU A 277 23.16 10.33 11.66
N THR A 278 21.97 10.93 11.63
CA THR A 278 21.59 12.08 12.46
C THR A 278 20.39 11.76 13.35
N LEU A 279 20.59 11.73 14.66
CA LEU A 279 19.53 11.51 15.66
C LEU A 279 19.24 12.78 16.46
N VAL A 280 17.99 13.25 16.42
CA VAL A 280 17.50 14.42 17.16
C VAL A 280 16.29 14.01 18.00
N ILE A 281 16.36 14.20 19.32
CA ILE A 281 15.24 13.92 20.25
C ILE A 281 15.13 15.13 21.18
N ASP A 282 13.96 15.76 21.25
CA ASP A 282 13.72 16.87 22.17
C ASP A 282 13.53 16.41 23.63
N GLU A 283 13.42 17.37 24.56
CA GLU A 283 13.32 17.05 26.00
C GLU A 283 12.01 16.34 26.41
N SER A 284 11.01 16.35 25.54
CA SER A 284 9.69 15.77 25.78
C SER A 284 9.49 14.41 25.11
N SER A 285 10.41 14.03 24.21
CA SER A 285 10.30 12.85 23.34
C SER A 285 11.26 11.73 23.78
N ALA A 286 11.00 10.50 23.36
CA ALA A 286 11.81 9.37 23.79
C ALA A 286 11.83 8.19 22.80
N ILE A 287 12.94 7.46 22.77
CA ILE A 287 12.92 6.05 22.38
C ILE A 287 12.55 5.27 23.64
N ASP A 288 11.31 4.81 23.73
CA ASP A 288 10.76 4.15 24.92
C ASP A 288 10.49 2.68 24.63
N VAL A 289 11.33 1.81 25.19
CA VAL A 289 11.22 0.34 25.08
C VAL A 289 10.86 -0.29 26.43
N SER A 290 10.27 0.50 27.34
CA SER A 290 9.78 -0.02 28.61
C SER A 290 8.53 -0.89 28.42
N GLY A 291 8.33 -1.84 29.33
CA GLY A 291 7.19 -2.77 29.35
C GLY A 291 6.58 -2.88 30.73
#